data_AF-X1R8D5-F1
#
_entry.id   AF-X1R8D5-F1
#
_cell.length_a   1.000
_cell.length_b   1.000
_cell.length_c   1.000
_cell.angle_alpha   90.00
_cell.angle_beta   90.00
_cell.angle_gamma   90.00
#
_symmetry.space_group_name_H-M   'P 1'
#
loop_
_entity.id
_entity.type
_entity.pdbx_description
1 polymer ?
#
loop_
_entity_poly.entity_id
_entity_poly.type
_entity_poly.pdbx_seq_one_letter_code
_entity_poly.pdbx_strand_id
1 'polypeptide(L)'
;MGEEVYKKLCKTMARRGGRYPGMDIPEFYELVHELFTPEEAAVSNAMPRGFNPAGAIAKEMGKSEEEVAPILETMADKGLCSANKAGKTTVYGGPPFVAGIFEYQFMRGTKTERDGKIARLIHAYKEAV
;
A
#
# COMPACT_ATOMS: atom_id res chain seq x y z
N MET A 1 -18.57 -0.68 -3.76
CA MET A 1 -17.34 0.04 -4.17
C MET A 1 -16.13 -0.35 -3.33
N GLY A 2 -16.23 -0.44 -1.99
CA GLY A 2 -15.12 -0.86 -1.11
C GLY A 2 -14.57 -2.26 -1.43
N GLU A 3 -15.41 -3.28 -1.54
CA GLU A 3 -14.94 -4.65 -1.74
C GLU A 3 -14.19 -4.86 -3.08
N GLU A 4 -14.65 -4.22 -4.16
CA GLU A 4 -14.01 -4.34 -5.47
C GLU A 4 -12.61 -3.71 -5.50
N VAL A 5 -12.39 -2.59 -4.78
CA VAL A 5 -11.08 -1.96 -4.71
C VAL A 5 -10.06 -2.84 -3.98
N TYR A 6 -10.48 -3.57 -2.94
CA TYR A 6 -9.60 -4.52 -2.26
C TYR A 6 -9.35 -5.79 -3.08
N LYS A 7 -10.31 -6.27 -3.88
CA LYS A 7 -10.07 -7.34 -4.87
C LYS A 7 -9.04 -6.92 -5.92
N LYS A 8 -9.07 -5.67 -6.39
CA LYS A 8 -8.03 -5.11 -7.25
C LYS A 8 -6.69 -5.01 -6.52
N LEU A 9 -6.70 -4.65 -5.24
CA LEU A 9 -5.50 -4.59 -4.40
C LEU A 9 -4.85 -5.97 -4.23
N CYS A 10 -5.63 -7.03 -4.07
CA CYS A 10 -5.14 -8.41 -4.07
C CYS A 10 -4.34 -8.72 -5.33
N LYS A 11 -4.92 -8.43 -6.51
CA LYS A 11 -4.23 -8.59 -7.81
C LYS A 11 -2.99 -7.69 -7.92
N THR A 12 -3.05 -6.47 -7.41
CA THR A 12 -1.91 -5.55 -7.40
C THR A 12 -0.76 -6.11 -6.57
N MET A 13 -1.02 -6.60 -5.36
CA MET A 13 0.01 -7.20 -4.49
C MET A 13 0.57 -8.48 -5.10
N ALA A 14 -0.27 -9.31 -5.75
CA ALA A 14 0.19 -10.47 -6.50
C ALA A 14 1.18 -10.09 -7.62
N ARG A 15 0.89 -9.03 -8.38
CA ARG A 15 1.79 -8.52 -9.44
C ARG A 15 3.07 -7.89 -8.92
N ARG A 16 3.02 -7.24 -7.75
CA ARG A 16 4.21 -6.66 -7.10
C ARG A 16 5.18 -7.74 -6.61
N GLY A 17 4.68 -8.96 -6.36
CA GLY A 17 5.47 -10.12 -5.96
C GLY A 17 6.02 -9.98 -4.54
N GLY A 18 7.27 -10.39 -4.35
CA GLY A 18 7.88 -10.48 -3.02
C GLY A 18 7.60 -11.83 -2.34
N ARG A 19 7.99 -11.96 -1.07
CA ARG A 19 7.87 -13.24 -0.34
C ARG A 19 6.41 -13.63 -0.06
N TYR A 20 5.55 -12.64 0.15
CA TYR A 20 4.11 -12.84 0.37
C TYR A 20 3.35 -12.05 -0.70
N PRO A 21 2.94 -12.68 -1.81
CA PRO A 21 2.12 -12.04 -2.83
C PRO A 21 0.71 -11.77 -2.28
N GLY A 22 -0.14 -11.06 -3.02
CA GLY A 22 -1.57 -10.96 -2.68
C GLY A 22 -2.30 -12.27 -2.98
N MET A 23 -3.07 -12.78 -2.01
CA MET A 23 -3.85 -14.02 -2.12
C MET A 23 -5.33 -13.74 -1.87
N ASP A 24 -6.21 -14.37 -2.65
CA ASP A 24 -7.67 -14.19 -2.53
C ASP A 24 -8.23 -15.05 -1.38
N ILE A 25 -7.88 -14.68 -0.15
CA ILE A 25 -8.22 -15.37 1.10
C ILE A 25 -8.73 -14.37 2.15
N PRO A 26 -9.54 -14.79 3.14
CA PRO A 26 -10.08 -13.89 4.17
C PRO A 26 -9.01 -13.06 4.89
N GLU A 27 -7.87 -13.67 5.24
CA GLU A 27 -6.76 -13.06 5.97
C GLU A 27 -6.14 -11.89 5.19
N PHE A 28 -6.11 -11.98 3.86
CA PHE A 28 -5.67 -10.87 3.02
C PHE A 28 -6.58 -9.67 3.21
N TYR A 29 -7.90 -9.88 3.13
CA TYR A 29 -8.88 -8.80 3.21
C TYR A 29 -8.90 -8.17 4.60
N GLU A 30 -8.88 -8.98 5.66
CA GLU A 30 -8.77 -8.48 7.04
C GLU A 30 -7.53 -7.61 7.24
N LEU A 31 -6.39 -8.05 6.71
CA LEU A 31 -5.13 -7.30 6.78
C LEU A 31 -5.20 -5.98 6.00
N VAL A 32 -5.61 -6.00 4.74
CA VAL A 32 -5.61 -4.76 3.92
C VAL A 32 -6.69 -3.77 4.34
N HIS A 33 -7.78 -4.22 4.96
CA HIS A 33 -8.77 -3.33 5.56
C HIS A 33 -8.24 -2.55 6.76
N GLU A 34 -7.28 -3.12 7.51
CA GLU A 34 -6.61 -2.41 8.61
C GLU A 34 -5.52 -1.46 8.11
N LEU A 35 -4.84 -1.84 7.03
CA LEU A 35 -3.72 -1.08 6.48
C LEU A 35 -4.18 0.12 5.63
N PHE A 36 -5.18 -0.07 4.77
CA PHE A 36 -5.59 0.90 3.75
C PHE A 36 -7.02 1.38 3.98
N THR A 37 -7.26 2.67 3.73
CA THR A 37 -8.62 3.13 3.39
C THR A 37 -8.98 2.71 1.95
N PRO A 38 -10.27 2.73 1.57
CA PRO A 38 -10.66 2.44 0.18
C PRO A 38 -10.01 3.39 -0.84
N GLU A 39 -9.78 4.65 -0.46
CA GLU A 39 -9.12 5.63 -1.30
C GLU A 39 -7.63 5.34 -1.46
N GLU A 40 -6.93 4.99 -0.37
CA GLU A 40 -5.51 4.60 -0.42
C GLU A 40 -5.31 3.32 -1.21
N ALA A 41 -6.23 2.36 -1.08
CA ALA A 41 -6.24 1.15 -1.90
C ALA A 41 -6.42 1.47 -3.39
N ALA A 42 -7.28 2.44 -3.73
CA ALA A 42 -7.46 2.89 -5.11
C ALA A 42 -6.18 3.53 -5.67
N VAL A 43 -5.53 4.41 -4.90
CA VAL A 43 -4.24 5.01 -5.28
C VAL A 43 -3.17 3.92 -5.47
N SER A 44 -3.05 2.99 -4.52
CA SER A 44 -2.08 1.88 -4.59
C SER A 44 -2.28 1.01 -5.84
N ASN A 45 -3.54 0.76 -6.23
CA ASN A 45 -3.89 0.02 -7.45
C ASN A 45 -3.47 0.74 -8.74
N ALA A 46 -3.48 2.07 -8.72
CA ALA A 46 -3.13 2.91 -9.86
C ALA A 46 -1.62 3.19 -9.98
N MET A 47 -0.81 2.85 -8.98
CA MET A 47 0.64 3.07 -9.03
C MET A 47 1.29 2.20 -10.11
N PRO A 48 1.93 2.82 -11.13
CA PRO A 48 2.72 2.06 -12.10
C PRO A 48 3.93 1.39 -11.44
N ARG A 49 4.54 0.43 -12.12
CA ARG A 49 5.77 -0.22 -11.63
C ARG A 49 6.90 0.81 -11.49
N GLY A 50 7.67 0.72 -10.41
CA GLY A 50 8.77 1.64 -10.12
C GLY A 50 8.32 2.93 -9.42
N PHE A 51 9.16 3.95 -9.48
CA PHE A 51 8.89 5.26 -8.89
C PHE A 51 8.32 6.23 -9.93
N ASN A 52 7.18 6.82 -9.61
CA ASN A 52 6.41 7.66 -10.53
C ASN A 52 6.01 8.98 -9.83
N PRO A 53 6.01 10.12 -10.54
CA PRO A 53 5.53 11.38 -9.97
C PRO A 53 4.02 11.30 -9.69
N ALA A 54 3.52 12.11 -8.75
CA ALA A 54 2.12 12.12 -8.36
C ALA A 54 1.17 12.32 -9.56
N GLY A 55 1.49 13.22 -10.49
CA GLY A 55 0.70 13.44 -11.70
C GLY A 55 0.58 12.22 -12.62
N ALA A 56 1.60 11.35 -12.68
CA ALA A 56 1.51 10.12 -13.46
C ALA A 56 0.55 9.11 -12.82
N ILE A 57 0.56 9.00 -11.50
CA ILE A 57 -0.36 8.14 -10.73
C ILE A 57 -1.79 8.70 -10.82
N ALA A 58 -1.95 10.02 -10.71
CA ALA A 58 -3.25 10.69 -10.82
C ALA A 58 -3.89 10.48 -12.20
N LYS A 59 -3.08 10.50 -13.26
CA LYS A 59 -3.54 10.24 -14.63
C LYS A 59 -4.15 8.84 -14.79
N GLU A 60 -3.57 7.81 -14.17
CA GLU A 60 -4.13 6.44 -14.17
C GLU A 60 -5.49 6.37 -13.47
N MET A 61 -5.78 7.32 -12.58
CA MET A 61 -7.05 7.44 -11.86
C MET A 61 -8.04 8.41 -12.52
N GLY A 62 -7.62 9.14 -13.57
CA GLY A 62 -8.39 10.24 -14.14
C GLY A 62 -8.60 11.43 -13.19
N LYS A 63 -7.69 11.63 -12.22
CA LYS A 63 -7.72 12.70 -11.21
C LYS A 63 -6.62 13.74 -11.45
N SER A 64 -6.69 14.89 -10.77
CA SER A 64 -5.62 15.87 -10.76
C SER A 64 -4.47 15.47 -9.82
N GLU A 65 -3.29 16.04 -10.05
CA GLU A 65 -2.15 15.85 -9.14
C GLU A 65 -2.43 16.43 -7.75
N GLU A 66 -3.12 17.57 -7.66
CA GLU A 66 -3.47 18.20 -6.38
C GLU A 66 -4.40 17.31 -5.53
N GLU A 67 -5.24 16.49 -6.16
CA GLU A 67 -6.10 15.54 -5.44
C GLU A 67 -5.32 14.33 -4.91
N VAL A 68 -4.34 13.83 -5.65
CA VAL A 68 -3.67 12.55 -5.35
C VAL A 68 -2.40 12.72 -4.53
N ALA A 69 -1.67 13.82 -4.69
CA ALA A 69 -0.43 14.07 -3.95
C ALA A 69 -0.60 14.03 -2.42
N PRO A 70 -1.64 14.65 -1.80
CA PRO A 70 -1.83 14.58 -0.36
C PRO A 70 -2.10 13.15 0.15
N ILE A 71 -2.78 12.33 -0.65
CA ILE A 71 -3.04 10.92 -0.32
C ILE A 71 -1.75 10.12 -0.38
N LEU A 72 -0.91 10.35 -1.41
CA LEU A 72 0.40 9.71 -1.53
C LEU A 72 1.34 10.07 -0.38
N GLU A 73 1.35 11.33 0.07
CA GLU A 73 2.12 11.74 1.25
C GLU A 73 1.62 11.03 2.52
N THR A 74 0.29 10.98 2.73
CA THR A 74 -0.31 10.23 3.85
C THR A 74 0.04 8.75 3.80
N MET A 75 0.02 8.14 2.61
CA MET A 75 0.41 6.75 2.40
C MET A 75 1.90 6.54 2.66
N ALA A 76 2.76 7.48 2.27
CA ALA A 76 4.19 7.43 2.53
C ALA A 76 4.48 7.48 4.03
N ASP A 77 3.82 8.40 4.75
CA ASP A 77 3.91 8.48 6.21
C ASP A 77 3.50 7.17 6.86
N LYS A 78 2.39 6.56 6.41
CA LYS A 78 1.89 5.25 6.91
C LYS A 78 2.74 4.05 6.47
N GLY A 79 3.75 4.23 5.62
CA GLY A 79 4.55 3.12 5.08
C GLY A 79 3.79 2.23 4.10
N LEU A 80 2.77 2.75 3.43
CA LEU A 80 1.97 2.05 2.40
C LEU A 80 2.52 2.26 0.99
N CYS A 81 3.29 3.33 0.79
CA CYS A 81 4.13 3.54 -0.37
C CYS A 81 5.49 4.12 0.05
N SER A 82 6.47 4.08 -0.86
CA SER A 82 7.76 4.75 -0.67
C SER A 82 7.77 6.07 -1.42
N ALA A 83 8.22 7.15 -0.79
CA ALA A 83 8.50 8.42 -1.45
C ALA A 83 10.02 8.62 -1.59
N ASN A 84 10.47 9.09 -2.74
CA ASN A 84 11.86 9.41 -3.03
C ASN A 84 11.97 10.74 -3.78
N LYS A 85 13.18 11.33 -3.80
CA LYS A 85 13.48 12.51 -4.61
C LYS A 85 14.17 12.12 -5.91
N ALA A 86 13.59 12.52 -7.04
CA ALA A 86 14.22 12.49 -8.36
C ALA A 86 14.52 13.94 -8.76
N GLY A 87 15.70 14.44 -8.37
CA GLY A 87 16.02 15.87 -8.49
C GLY A 87 15.09 16.72 -7.62
N LYS A 88 14.30 17.60 -8.25
CA LYS A 88 13.34 18.47 -7.55
C LYS A 88 11.96 17.84 -7.37
N THR A 89 11.68 16.72 -8.02
CA THR A 89 10.35 16.09 -8.05
C THR A 89 10.30 14.95 -7.02
N THR A 90 9.23 14.90 -6.23
CA THR A 90 8.92 13.73 -5.40
C THR A 90 8.32 12.63 -6.29
N VAL A 91 8.83 11.42 -6.16
CA VAL A 91 8.34 10.24 -6.87
C VAL A 91 7.95 9.16 -5.87
N TYR A 92 6.89 8.41 -6.19
CA TYR A 92 6.29 7.43 -5.30
C TYR A 92 6.30 6.05 -5.93
N GLY A 93 6.61 5.04 -5.12
CA GLY A 93 6.65 3.64 -5.54
C GLY A 93 5.78 2.78 -4.63
N GLY A 94 5.08 1.82 -5.23
CA GLY A 94 4.27 0.85 -4.51
C GLY A 94 5.10 -0.40 -4.16
N PRO A 95 5.60 -0.55 -2.93
CA PRO A 95 6.36 -1.73 -2.52
C PRO A 95 5.46 -2.98 -2.44
N PRO A 96 6.05 -4.20 -2.50
CA PRO A 96 5.34 -5.43 -2.14
C PRO A 96 5.12 -5.49 -0.62
N PHE A 97 4.47 -6.56 -0.13
CA PHE A 97 4.35 -6.78 1.31
C PHE A 97 5.70 -7.07 1.98
N VAL A 98 6.52 -7.94 1.37
CA VAL A 98 7.87 -8.29 1.85
C VAL A 98 8.84 -8.44 0.68
N ALA A 99 9.97 -7.73 0.65
CA ALA A 99 10.36 -6.65 1.57
C ALA A 99 9.60 -5.35 1.22
N GLY A 100 8.94 -4.72 2.18
CA GLY A 100 8.17 -3.51 1.96
C GLY A 100 7.21 -3.17 3.08
N ILE A 101 5.91 -3.14 2.77
CA ILE A 101 4.85 -2.59 3.62
C ILE A 101 4.91 -3.16 5.04
N PHE A 102 5.18 -4.46 5.19
CA PHE A 102 5.19 -5.12 6.50
C PHE A 102 6.32 -4.62 7.38
N GLU A 103 7.53 -4.50 6.86
CA GLU A 103 8.66 -3.92 7.58
C GLU A 103 8.37 -2.45 7.93
N TYR A 104 7.78 -1.69 7.00
CA TYR A 104 7.52 -0.26 7.19
C TYR A 104 6.55 0.02 8.34
N GLN A 105 5.59 -0.88 8.63
CA GLN A 105 4.69 -0.73 9.77
C GLN A 105 5.42 -0.66 11.11
N PHE A 106 6.60 -1.26 11.22
CA PHE A 106 7.34 -1.37 12.49
C PHE A 106 8.59 -0.48 12.55
N MET A 107 8.99 0.19 11.46
CA MET A 107 10.16 1.06 11.43
C MET A 107 10.07 2.26 12.37
N ARG A 108 8.85 2.68 12.74
CA ARG A 108 8.62 3.76 13.71
C ARG A 108 9.06 3.40 15.14
N GLY A 109 9.25 2.11 15.44
CA GLY A 109 9.68 1.64 16.76
C GLY A 109 8.64 1.82 17.88
N THR A 110 7.37 2.02 17.53
CA THR A 110 6.27 2.19 18.48
C THR A 110 5.69 0.85 18.94
N LYS A 111 4.94 0.87 20.05
CA LYS A 111 4.21 -0.29 20.59
C LYS A 111 2.80 0.11 21.04
N THR A 112 1.99 0.51 20.08
CA THR A 112 0.58 0.90 20.27
C THR A 112 -0.35 -0.31 20.14
N GLU A 113 -1.62 -0.15 20.51
CA GLU A 113 -2.65 -1.17 20.27
C GLU A 113 -2.79 -1.50 18.78
N ARG A 114 -2.67 -0.48 17.93
CA ARG A 114 -2.69 -0.63 16.47
C ARG A 114 -1.49 -1.46 15.98
N ASP A 115 -0.29 -1.19 16.49
CA ASP A 115 0.91 -1.98 16.13
C ASP A 115 0.73 -3.46 16.50
N GLY A 116 0.14 -3.73 17.68
CA GLY A 116 -0.20 -5.08 18.10
C GLY A 116 -1.25 -5.75 17.22
N LYS A 117 -2.27 -5.00 16.76
CA LYS A 117 -3.30 -5.50 15.84
C LYS A 117 -2.70 -5.85 14.48
N ILE A 118 -1.92 -4.93 13.89
CA ILE A 118 -1.22 -5.14 12.63
C ILE A 118 -0.28 -6.34 12.70
N ALA A 119 0.48 -6.50 13.79
CA ALA A 119 1.36 -7.65 13.97
C ALA A 119 0.60 -9.00 13.95
N ARG A 120 -0.57 -9.07 14.60
CA ARG A 120 -1.41 -10.28 14.58
C ARG A 120 -1.98 -10.56 13.19
N LEU A 121 -2.47 -9.54 12.49
CA LEU A 121 -3.00 -9.69 11.13
C LEU A 121 -1.92 -10.13 10.14
N ILE A 122 -0.72 -9.53 10.23
CA ILE A 122 0.44 -9.95 9.42
C ILE A 122 0.81 -11.40 9.72
N HIS A 123 0.84 -11.81 10.99
CA HIS A 123 1.15 -13.19 11.36
C HIS A 123 0.11 -14.16 10.81
N ALA A 124 -1.19 -13.90 11.02
CA ALA A 124 -2.27 -14.72 10.48
C ALA A 124 -2.17 -14.86 8.95
N TYR A 125 -1.92 -13.75 8.25
CA TYR A 125 -1.71 -13.78 6.80
C TYR A 125 -0.53 -14.65 6.39
N LYS A 126 0.61 -14.55 7.09
CA LYS A 126 1.81 -15.34 6.79
C LYS A 126 1.63 -16.84 7.04
N GLU A 127 0.79 -17.23 7.99
CA GLU A 127 0.48 -18.65 8.24
C GLU A 127 -0.49 -19.23 7.20
N ALA A 128 -1.30 -18.37 6.57
CA ALA A 128 -2.29 -18.77 5.58
C ALA A 128 -1.78 -18.82 4.12
N VAL A 129 -0.59 -18.26 3.86
CA VAL A 129 0.05 -18.17 2.53
C VAL A 129 1.21 -19.14 2.40
#